data_AF-A0A6C0D7D8-F1
#
_entry.id   AF-A0A6C0D7D8-F1
#
_cell.length_a   1.000
_cell.length_b   1.000
_cell.length_c   1.000
_cell.angle_alpha   90.00
_cell.angle_beta   90.00
_cell.angle_gamma   90.00
#
_symmetry.space_group_name_H-M   'P 1'
#
loop_
_entity.id
_entity.type
_entity.pdbx_description
1 polymer ?
#
loop_
_entity_poly.entity_id
_entity_poly.type
_entity_poly.pdbx_seq_one_letter_code
_entity_poly.pdbx_strand_id
1 'polypeptide(L)'
;MRVLILSTFLYLLGVVTLLYVKPSFMFDTSGNWKEFAFKNTEKHTWFPFWMFCIVWAVLSFFIVSFFFGSKTKDVNIKTTNNTTYTMQPGYYMLDKNTSKKEGMPKYIYLGTDNPEE
;
A
#
# COMPACT_ATOMS: atom_id res chain seq x y z
N MET A 1 -3.84 3.70 -2.36
CA MET A 1 -4.72 4.53 -1.50
C MET A 1 -5.56 3.71 -0.51
N ARG A 2 -6.22 2.61 -0.93
CA ARG A 2 -7.09 1.79 -0.04
C ARG A 2 -6.39 1.28 1.23
N VAL A 3 -5.16 0.77 1.09
CA VAL A 3 -4.33 0.29 2.21
C VAL A 3 -4.08 1.40 3.24
N LEU A 4 -3.77 2.62 2.80
CA LEU A 4 -3.52 3.76 3.70
C LEU A 4 -4.77 4.17 4.48
N ILE A 5 -5.93 4.20 3.83
CA ILE A 5 -7.20 4.57 4.48
C ILE A 5 -7.59 3.51 5.51
N LEU A 6 -7.47 2.22 5.16
CA LEU A 6 -7.76 1.13 6.08
C LEU A 6 -6.78 1.09 7.26
N SER A 7 -5.49 1.35 7.03
CA SER A 7 -4.50 1.43 8.12
C SER A 7 -4.77 2.60 9.05
N THR A 8 -5.20 3.75 8.54
CA THR A 8 -5.56 4.90 9.38
C THR A 8 -6.80 4.60 10.24
N PHE A 9 -7.81 3.95 9.66
CA PHE A 9 -9.01 3.56 10.42
C PHE A 9 -8.67 2.55 11.52
N LEU A 10 -7.84 1.54 11.22
CA LEU A 10 -7.36 0.56 12.20
C LEU A 10 -6.50 1.21 13.30
N TYR A 11 -5.65 2.17 12.92
CA TYR A 11 -4.86 2.96 13.85
C TYR A 11 -5.76 3.71 14.84
N LEU A 12 -6.76 4.45 14.33
CA LEU A 12 -7.72 5.20 15.16
C LEU A 12 -8.47 4.29 16.12
N LEU A 13 -8.93 3.12 15.66
CA LEU A 13 -9.64 2.15 16.49
C LEU A 13 -8.78 1.69 17.67
N GLY A 14 -7.50 1.39 17.43
CA GLY A 14 -6.60 1.01 18.52
C GLY A 14 -6.28 2.14 19.49
N VAL A 15 -6.13 3.38 19.01
CA VAL A 15 -5.93 4.56 19.88
C VAL A 15 -7.16 4.79 20.77
N VAL A 16 -8.37 4.72 20.21
CA VAL A 16 -9.62 4.83 20.96
C VAL A 16 -9.74 3.72 22.00
N THR A 17 -9.41 2.48 21.61
CA THR A 17 -9.44 1.34 22.53
C THR A 17 -8.47 1.53 23.69
N LEU A 18 -7.24 2.01 23.43
CA LEU A 18 -6.28 2.29 24.49
C LEU A 18 -6.75 3.41 25.43
N LEU A 19 -7.33 4.48 24.89
CA LEU A 19 -7.90 5.57 25.68
C LEU A 19 -9.13 5.13 26.50
N TYR A 20 -9.85 4.12 26.04
CA TYR A 20 -10.97 3.52 26.77
C TYR A 20 -10.50 2.62 27.91
N VAL A 21 -9.51 1.75 27.64
CA VAL A 21 -8.96 0.82 28.64
C VAL A 21 -8.15 1.54 29.73
N LYS A 22 -7.56 2.71 29.42
CA LYS A 22 -6.72 3.51 30.33
C LYS A 22 -5.77 2.64 31.17
N PRO A 23 -4.86 1.89 30.53
CA PRO A 23 -3.99 0.98 31.26
C PRO A 23 -3.15 1.74 32.31
N SER A 24 -3.09 1.20 33.54
CA SER A 24 -2.32 1.76 34.67
C SER A 24 -0.82 1.93 34.40
N PHE A 25 -0.34 1.29 33.32
CA PHE A 25 1.03 1.43 32.82
C PHE A 25 1.34 2.82 32.23
N MET A 26 0.36 3.48 31.60
CA MET A 26 0.53 4.78 30.94
C MET A 26 -0.32 5.88 31.59
N PHE A 27 -1.34 5.50 32.34
CA PHE A 27 -2.25 6.42 33.02
C PHE A 27 -2.04 6.35 34.53
N ASP A 28 -2.07 7.52 35.16
CA ASP A 28 -2.10 7.66 36.62
C ASP A 28 -3.51 7.37 37.15
N THR A 29 -3.63 7.10 38.45
CA THR A 29 -4.89 6.97 39.20
C THR A 29 -5.81 8.19 39.04
N SER A 30 -5.21 9.36 38.78
CA SER A 30 -5.91 10.62 38.51
C SER A 30 -6.40 10.76 37.06
N GLY A 31 -6.10 9.78 36.18
CA GLY A 31 -6.45 9.83 34.76
C GLY A 31 -5.50 10.68 33.89
N ASN A 32 -4.46 11.27 34.48
CA ASN A 32 -3.41 11.97 33.77
C ASN A 32 -2.44 11.00 33.08
N TRP A 33 -1.75 11.47 32.04
CA TRP A 33 -0.71 10.69 31.38
C TRP A 33 0.56 10.67 32.23
N LYS A 34 1.17 9.50 32.39
CA LYS A 34 2.46 9.35 33.05
C LYS A 34 3.57 9.95 32.17
N GLU A 35 4.52 10.59 32.82
CA GLU A 35 5.66 11.21 32.13
C GLU A 35 6.70 10.15 31.76
N PHE A 36 7.42 10.38 30.66
CA PHE A 36 8.54 9.52 30.29
C PHE A 36 9.71 9.75 31.23
N ALA A 37 10.09 8.73 32.00
CA ALA A 37 11.34 8.75 32.75
C ALA A 37 11.87 7.34 33.00
N PHE A 38 13.19 7.24 33.18
CA PHE A 38 13.87 5.99 33.53
C PHE A 38 13.82 5.67 35.04
N LYS A 39 13.34 6.61 35.85
CA LYS A 39 13.25 6.45 37.30
C LYS A 39 11.92 5.79 37.66
N ASN A 40 11.97 4.73 38.46
CA ASN A 40 10.79 3.97 38.87
C ASN A 40 10.04 4.72 39.98
N THR A 41 9.25 5.72 39.60
CA THR A 41 8.37 6.48 40.48
C THR A 41 6.94 6.39 39.94
N GLU A 42 5.93 6.52 40.81
CA GLU A 42 4.52 6.27 40.45
C GLU A 42 3.99 7.11 39.28
N LYS A 43 4.61 8.28 39.02
CA LYS A 43 4.25 9.21 37.94
C LYS A 43 4.98 8.95 36.62
N HIS A 44 5.91 8.01 36.59
CA HIS A 44 6.79 7.77 35.45
C HIS A 44 6.50 6.46 34.74
N THR A 45 6.65 6.46 33.42
CA THR A 45 6.55 5.28 32.58
C THR A 45 7.72 5.22 31.61
N TRP A 46 8.20 4.01 31.33
CA TRP A 46 9.19 3.81 30.27
C TRP A 46 8.55 3.85 28.87
N PHE A 47 7.23 3.71 28.78
CA PHE A 47 6.51 3.60 27.52
C PHE A 47 5.30 4.56 27.51
N PRO A 48 5.51 5.80 27.03
CA PRO A 48 4.50 6.85 27.05
C PRO A 48 3.51 6.70 25.88
N PHE A 49 2.41 7.44 25.95
CA PHE A 49 1.34 7.41 24.95
C PHE A 49 1.84 7.66 23.52
N TRP A 50 2.73 8.63 23.30
CA TRP A 50 3.23 8.92 21.96
C TRP A 50 3.98 7.70 21.37
N MET A 51 4.72 6.97 22.21
CA MET A 51 5.55 5.85 21.78
C MET A 51 4.67 4.67 21.39
N PHE A 52 3.58 4.44 22.15
CA PHE A 52 2.51 3.57 21.73
C PHE A 52 1.95 3.95 20.36
N CYS A 53 1.62 5.23 20.14
CA CYS A 53 1.04 5.67 18.87
C CYS A 53 1.96 5.37 17.67
N ILE A 54 3.26 5.59 17.80
CA ILE A 54 4.22 5.29 16.73
C ILE A 54 4.27 3.78 16.46
N VAL A 55 4.42 2.96 17.52
CA VAL A 55 4.48 1.51 17.40
C VAL A 55 3.19 0.95 16.79
N TRP A 56 2.03 1.45 17.25
CA TRP A 56 0.72 1.06 16.77
C TRP A 56 0.46 1.48 15.32
N ALA A 57 0.95 2.65 14.90
CA ALA A 57 0.86 3.11 13.51
C ALA A 57 1.63 2.17 12.57
N VAL A 58 2.86 1.80 12.96
CA VAL A 58 3.69 0.86 12.19
C VAL A 58 3.02 -0.51 12.13
N LEU A 59 2.57 -1.05 13.27
CA LEU A 59 1.83 -2.32 13.34
C LEU A 59 0.57 -2.31 12.47
N SER A 60 -0.24 -1.25 12.56
CA SER A 60 -1.48 -1.10 11.78
C SER A 60 -1.20 -1.11 10.28
N PHE A 61 -0.14 -0.43 9.85
CA PHE A 61 0.28 -0.45 8.45
C PHE A 61 0.72 -1.86 8.02
N PHE A 62 1.56 -2.55 8.80
CA PHE A 62 2.00 -3.90 8.48
C PHE A 62 0.84 -4.90 8.41
N ILE A 63 -0.10 -4.83 9.34
CA ILE A 63 -1.29 -5.69 9.35
C ILE A 63 -2.09 -5.48 8.06
N VAL A 64 -2.46 -4.24 7.75
CA VAL A 64 -3.25 -3.97 6.53
C VAL A 64 -2.46 -4.29 5.27
N SER A 65 -1.16 -4.01 5.25
CA SER A 65 -0.27 -4.36 4.13
C SER A 65 -0.20 -5.86 3.90
N PHE A 66 -0.16 -6.67 4.96
CA PHE A 66 -0.13 -8.13 4.83
C PHE A 66 -1.45 -8.68 4.27
N PHE A 67 -2.60 -8.22 4.78
CA PHE A 67 -3.91 -8.73 4.34
C PHE A 67 -4.38 -8.17 2.99
N PHE A 68 -4.01 -6.94 2.64
CA PHE A 68 -4.49 -6.23 1.44
C PHE A 68 -3.38 -5.92 0.42
N GLY A 69 -2.13 -6.32 0.68
CA GLY A 69 -0.97 -6.10 -0.20
C GLY A 69 -0.91 -7.01 -1.43
N SER A 70 -1.83 -7.95 -1.57
CA SER A 70 -1.80 -8.98 -2.62
C SER A 70 -3.07 -8.98 -3.47
N LYS A 71 -3.41 -7.81 -4.03
CA LYS A 71 -4.39 -7.71 -5.12
C LYS A 71 -3.82 -6.82 -6.22
N THR A 72 -2.61 -7.12 -6.69
CA THR A 72 -2.34 -6.85 -8.10
C THR A 72 -3.40 -7.66 -8.83
N LYS A 73 -4.38 -6.97 -9.41
CA LYS A 73 -5.29 -7.64 -10.33
C LYS A 73 -4.36 -8.20 -11.39
N ASP A 74 -4.20 -9.52 -11.43
CA ASP A 74 -3.77 -10.16 -12.65
C ASP A 74 -4.66 -9.56 -13.72
N VAL A 75 -4.05 -8.76 -14.61
CA VAL A 75 -4.74 -8.29 -15.79
C VAL A 75 -5.15 -9.59 -16.46
N ASN A 76 -6.43 -9.93 -16.34
CA ASN A 76 -7.03 -10.98 -17.14
C ASN A 76 -7.02 -10.42 -18.56
N ILE A 77 -5.87 -10.52 -19.21
CA ILE A 77 -5.81 -10.55 -20.64
C ILE A 77 -6.69 -11.74 -20.96
N LYS A 78 -7.93 -11.46 -21.37
CA LYS A 78 -8.69 -12.44 -22.13
C LYS A 78 -7.84 -12.69 -23.36
N THR A 79 -6.93 -13.64 -23.25
CA THR A 79 -6.30 -14.31 -24.37
C THR A 79 -7.45 -15.04 -25.05
N THR A 80 -8.17 -14.30 -25.88
CA THR A 80 -9.04 -14.86 -26.90
C THR A 80 -8.15 -15.80 -27.70
N ASN A 81 -8.58 -17.05 -27.74
CA ASN A 81 -7.83 -18.20 -28.20
C ASN A 81 -7.12 -17.95 -29.55
N ASN A 82 -5.86 -18.40 -29.59
CA ASN A 82 -5.18 -18.98 -30.74
C ASN A 82 -5.11 -18.14 -32.01
N THR A 83 -4.10 -17.28 -32.05
CA THR A 83 -3.16 -17.34 -33.17
C THR A 83 -1.77 -17.25 -32.56
N THR A 84 -0.92 -18.25 -32.81
CA THR A 84 0.53 -18.05 -32.78
C THR A 84 0.80 -16.95 -33.78
N TYR A 85 0.84 -15.70 -33.33
CA TYR A 85 1.28 -14.59 -34.15
C TYR A 85 2.79 -14.78 -34.36
N THR A 86 3.14 -15.64 -35.31
CA THR A 86 4.44 -15.57 -35.96
C THR A 86 4.45 -14.19 -36.61
N MET A 87 5.15 -13.25 -35.99
CA MET A 87 5.29 -11.90 -36.53
C MET A 87 5.76 -12.04 -37.98
N GLN A 88 4.99 -11.48 -38.91
CA GLN A 88 5.39 -11.48 -40.31
C GLN A 88 6.69 -10.65 -40.40
N PRO A 89 7.75 -11.15 -41.04
CA PRO A 89 8.94 -10.35 -41.25
C PRO A 89 8.57 -9.12 -42.08
N GLY A 90 9.02 -7.94 -41.65
CA GLY A 90 8.72 -6.66 -42.29
C GLY A 90 8.72 -5.50 -41.29
N TYR A 91 8.22 -4.36 -41.74
CA TYR A 91 8.26 -3.11 -41.00
C TYR A 91 7.04 -2.99 -40.07
N TYR A 92 7.31 -2.52 -38.85
CA TYR A 92 6.30 -2.28 -37.83
C TYR A 92 6.39 -0.85 -37.34
N MET A 93 5.24 -0.20 -37.18
CA MET A 93 5.16 1.14 -36.60
C MET A 93 4.50 1.11 -35.23
N LEU A 94 5.11 1.81 -34.27
CA LEU A 94 4.55 1.97 -32.94
C LEU A 94 3.33 2.88 -33.00
N ASP A 95 2.18 2.37 -32.55
CA ASP A 95 0.98 3.18 -32.35
C ASP A 95 1.12 3.97 -31.04
N LYS A 96 1.61 5.21 -31.15
CA LYS A 96 1.82 6.11 -30.00
C LYS A 96 0.51 6.46 -29.28
N ASN A 97 -0.63 6.45 -29.96
CA ASN A 97 -1.92 6.85 -29.38
C ASN A 97 -2.48 5.75 -28.50
N THR A 98 -2.44 4.51 -28.99
CA THR A 98 -2.93 3.34 -28.25
C THR A 98 -1.93 2.93 -27.16
N SER A 99 -0.62 2.99 -27.45
CA SER A 99 0.43 2.66 -26.48
C SER A 99 0.43 3.58 -25.25
N LYS A 100 0.18 4.88 -25.43
CA LYS A 100 0.09 5.83 -24.31
C LYS A 100 -1.14 5.62 -23.44
N LYS A 101 -2.25 5.13 -24.02
CA LYS A 101 -3.50 4.90 -23.29
C LYS A 101 -3.46 3.60 -22.47
N GLU A 102 -2.88 2.54 -23.03
CA GLU A 102 -2.85 1.22 -22.40
C GLU A 102 -1.58 0.98 -21.56
N GLY A 103 -0.57 1.84 -21.69
CA GLY A 103 0.70 1.73 -20.96
C GLY A 103 1.61 0.60 -21.45
N MET A 104 1.26 -0.05 -22.55
CA MET A 104 2.01 -1.13 -23.19
C MET A 104 2.20 -0.85 -24.68
N PRO A 105 3.41 -1.06 -25.24
CA PRO A 105 3.70 -0.73 -26.63
C PRO A 105 2.95 -1.65 -27.59
N LYS A 106 2.18 -1.05 -28.51
CA LYS A 106 1.43 -1.75 -29.55
C LYS A 106 1.97 -1.39 -30.93
N TYR A 107 2.26 -2.41 -31.72
CA TYR A 107 2.85 -2.26 -33.06
C TYR A 107 1.85 -2.65 -34.14
N ILE A 108 1.87 -1.92 -35.25
CA ILE A 108 1.06 -2.17 -36.46
C ILE A 108 2.00 -2.58 -37.58
N TYR A 109 1.71 -3.69 -38.27
CA TYR A 109 2.48 -4.16 -39.42
C TYR A 109 2.21 -3.28 -40.66
N LEU A 110 3.27 -2.79 -41.28
CA LEU A 110 3.22 -1.92 -42.46
C LEU A 110 3.47 -2.65 -43.78
N GLY A 111 4.07 -3.85 -43.74
CA GLY A 111 4.45 -4.61 -44.93
C GLY A 111 5.93 -4.96 -44.96
N THR A 112 6.36 -5.68 -45.99
CA THR A 112 7.78 -6.00 -46.24
C THR A 112 8.54 -4.87 -46.90
N ASP A 113 7.82 -3.97 -47.57
CA ASP A 113 8.41 -2.86 -48.32
C ASP A 113 8.81 -1.75 -47.35
N ASN A 114 9.99 -1.16 -47.59
CA ASN A 114 10.48 -0.06 -46.78
C ASN A 114 9.46 1.08 -46.85
N PRO A 115 8.79 1.45 -45.73
CA PRO A 115 7.93 2.61 -45.72
C PRO A 115 8.84 3.80 -45.99
N GLU A 116 8.70 4.38 -47.17
CA GLU A 116 9.59 5.38 -47.76
C GLU A 116 9.98 6.47 -46.74
N GLU A 117 11.27 6.85 -46.73
CA GLU A 117 11.88 7.85 -45.84
C GLU A 117 11.14 9.20 -45.82
#